data_AF-B6BMX6-F1
#
_entry.id   AF-B6BMX6-F1
#
_cell.length_a   1.000
_cell.length_b   1.000
_cell.length_c   1.000
_cell.angle_alpha   90.00
_cell.angle_beta   90.00
_cell.angle_gamma   90.00
#
_symmetry.space_group_name_H-M   'P 1'
#
loop_
_entity.id
_entity.type
_entity.pdbx_description
1 polymer ?
#
loop_
_entity_poly.entity_id
_entity_poly.type
_entity_poly.pdbx_seq_one_letter_code
_entity_poly.pdbx_strand_id
1 'polypeptide(L)'
;MNKKIIISLTATALLATSLLAFNGQGQMQQGNNQGIKQGKMMQGQMGQRRPMFLHMIMKLDLSDKQRADIKAIAKKSMQNMPNPHDAFTDATFDKEKFVKLANERRDSKAQRKAEMIEEIYAVLDSSQKKDLKTMLDMKDMMKKKMMLNSNCNMQNCNNRR
;
A
#
# COMPACT_ATOMS: atom_id res chain seq x y z
N MET A 1 -15.61 -38.26 45.35
CA MET A 1 -15.97 -37.29 46.40
C MET A 1 -14.73 -36.41 46.61
N ASN A 2 -14.67 -35.09 46.42
CA ASN A 2 -15.65 -34.01 46.30
C ASN A 2 -15.11 -32.89 45.40
N LYS A 3 -16.00 -32.26 44.62
CA LYS A 3 -15.79 -31.00 43.87
C LYS A 3 -16.27 -29.80 44.73
N LYS A 4 -15.85 -28.60 44.33
CA LYS A 4 -16.30 -27.22 44.70
C LYS A 4 -15.37 -26.55 45.73
N ILE A 5 -14.81 -25.36 45.49
CA ILE A 5 -15.42 -23.99 45.59
C ILE A 5 -14.42 -23.01 44.89
N ILE A 6 -14.66 -22.36 43.74
CA ILE A 6 -15.30 -21.05 43.39
C ILE A 6 -14.96 -19.85 44.31
N ILE A 7 -14.80 -18.67 43.70
CA ILE A 7 -14.98 -17.28 44.24
C ILE A 7 -13.63 -16.60 44.57
N SER A 8 -13.26 -15.40 44.11
CA SER A 8 -13.99 -14.22 43.59
C SER A 8 -13.13 -13.38 42.64
N LEU A 9 -13.79 -12.80 41.63
CA LEU A 9 -13.29 -11.75 40.75
C LEU A 9 -13.67 -10.40 41.38
N THR A 10 -12.72 -9.51 41.67
CA THR A 10 -13.02 -8.13 42.11
C THR A 10 -12.55 -7.15 41.04
N ALA A 11 -13.51 -6.65 40.26
CA ALA A 11 -13.32 -5.53 39.35
C ALA A 11 -13.59 -4.22 40.10
N THR A 12 -12.56 -3.38 40.27
CA THR A 12 -12.73 -2.01 40.75
C THR A 12 -12.73 -1.06 39.58
N ALA A 13 -13.93 -0.64 39.17
CA ALA A 13 -14.13 0.54 38.35
C ALA A 13 -14.28 1.75 39.28
N LEU A 14 -13.39 2.74 39.14
CA LEU A 14 -13.61 4.10 39.64
C LEU A 14 -13.43 5.07 38.49
N LEU A 15 -14.55 5.53 37.95
CA LEU A 15 -14.65 6.68 37.07
C LEU A 15 -14.70 7.93 37.96
N ALA A 16 -13.64 8.73 37.97
CA ALA A 16 -13.66 10.07 38.56
C ALA A 16 -13.75 11.09 37.42
N THR A 17 -14.97 11.54 37.15
CA THR A 17 -15.25 12.77 36.38
C THR A 17 -15.13 13.97 37.32
N SER A 18 -14.17 14.87 37.06
CA SER A 18 -14.27 16.26 37.51
C SER A 18 -13.79 17.22 36.42
N LEU A 19 -14.78 17.68 35.65
CA LEU A 19 -14.76 18.91 34.88
C LEU A 19 -14.51 20.10 35.83
N LEU A 20 -13.44 20.86 35.60
CA LEU A 20 -13.37 22.27 36.00
C LEU A 20 -12.86 23.08 34.81
N ALA A 21 -13.83 23.69 34.11
CA ALA A 21 -13.60 24.77 33.17
C ALA A 21 -13.45 26.07 33.96
N PHE A 22 -12.23 26.63 33.99
CA PHE A 22 -12.04 28.04 34.36
C PHE A 22 -11.85 28.84 33.07
N ASN A 23 -12.93 29.52 32.69
CA ASN A 23 -13.05 30.33 31.49
C ASN A 23 -12.64 31.77 31.86
N GLY A 24 -11.37 32.11 31.66
CA GLY A 24 -10.85 33.47 31.82
C GLY A 24 -10.80 34.16 30.46
N GLN A 25 -11.87 34.87 30.13
CA GLN A 25 -12.02 35.65 28.90
C GLN A 25 -11.37 37.03 29.08
N GLY A 26 -10.47 37.42 28.17
CA GLY A 26 -10.15 38.82 27.90
C GLY A 26 -8.68 39.21 27.97
N GLN A 27 -7.98 39.15 26.83
CA GLN A 27 -7.47 40.34 26.15
C GLN A 27 -6.85 39.94 24.80
N MET A 28 -7.37 40.56 23.74
CA MET A 28 -6.77 40.51 22.41
C MET A 28 -5.44 41.24 22.43
N GLN A 29 -4.36 40.57 22.03
CA GLN A 29 -3.28 41.23 21.30
C GLN A 29 -2.87 40.34 20.13
N GLN A 30 -3.02 40.92 18.94
CA GLN A 30 -2.56 40.40 17.66
C GLN A 30 -1.05 40.11 17.76
N GLY A 31 -0.70 38.84 17.56
CA GLY A 31 0.67 38.39 17.40
C GLY A 31 0.69 37.30 16.35
N ASN A 32 0.93 37.71 15.12
CA ASN A 32 1.04 36.87 13.94
C ASN A 32 2.22 35.88 14.13
N ASN A 33 1.95 34.61 14.44
CA ASN A 33 2.91 33.55 14.14
C ASN A 33 2.20 32.23 13.89
N GLN A 34 2.28 31.79 12.64
CA GLN A 34 1.69 30.55 12.13
C GLN A 34 2.36 29.35 12.80
N GLY A 35 1.78 28.87 13.89
CA GLY A 35 2.09 27.56 14.46
C GLY A 35 1.65 26.48 13.47
N ILE A 36 2.62 25.91 12.75
CA ILE A 36 2.46 24.72 11.93
C ILE A 36 1.81 23.65 12.79
N LYS A 37 0.51 23.42 12.59
CA LYS A 37 -0.19 22.26 13.15
C LYS A 37 0.54 21.04 12.60
N GLN A 38 1.28 20.34 13.47
CA GLN A 38 1.77 18.99 13.24
C GLN A 38 0.56 18.09 12.98
N GLY A 39 0.14 18.04 11.72
CA GLY A 39 -0.67 16.94 11.23
C GLY A 39 0.16 15.69 11.48
N LYS A 40 -0.39 14.77 12.28
CA LYS A 40 0.12 13.41 12.40
C LYS A 40 0.24 12.88 10.97
N MET A 41 1.44 12.95 10.39
CA MET A 41 1.73 12.28 9.14
C MET A 41 1.53 10.81 9.45
N MET A 42 0.42 10.26 8.97
CA MET A 42 0.26 8.83 8.81
C MET A 42 1.54 8.36 8.14
N GLN A 43 2.39 7.64 8.89
CA GLN A 43 3.50 6.88 8.32
C GLN A 43 2.87 5.88 7.36
N GLY A 44 2.61 6.34 6.13
CA GLY A 44 2.35 5.47 5.01
C GLY A 44 3.58 4.61 4.92
N GLN A 45 3.44 3.34 5.29
CA GLN A 45 4.45 2.33 5.02
C GLN A 45 4.74 2.37 3.52
N MET A 46 5.76 3.14 3.14
CA MET A 46 6.44 3.08 1.85
C MET A 46 7.30 1.81 1.81
N GLY A 47 6.77 0.70 2.34
CA GLY A 47 7.34 -0.61 2.17
C GLY A 47 7.15 -0.96 0.71
N GLN A 48 8.23 -0.85 -0.06
CA GLN A 48 8.49 -1.51 -1.35
C GLN A 48 7.25 -2.27 -1.84
N ARG A 49 6.31 -1.56 -2.48
CA ARG A 49 5.11 -2.19 -3.02
C ARG A 49 5.59 -3.12 -4.13
N ARG A 50 5.82 -4.39 -3.78
CA ARG A 50 6.10 -5.44 -4.76
C ARG A 50 5.07 -5.28 -5.88
N PRO A 51 5.46 -5.47 -7.16
CA PRO A 51 4.51 -5.41 -8.26
C PRO A 51 3.28 -6.23 -7.86
N MET A 52 2.12 -5.58 -7.81
CA MET A 52 0.89 -6.14 -7.21
C MET A 52 0.53 -7.52 -7.77
N PHE A 53 0.97 -7.82 -8.99
CA PHE A 53 0.84 -9.13 -9.63
C PHE A 53 1.71 -10.22 -8.99
N LEU A 54 3.02 -9.98 -8.81
CA LEU A 54 3.94 -10.94 -8.20
C LEU A 54 3.53 -11.29 -6.76
N HIS A 55 3.07 -10.30 -6.00
CA HIS A 55 2.57 -10.55 -4.65
C HIS A 55 1.38 -11.51 -4.62
N MET A 56 0.50 -11.44 -5.62
CA MET A 56 -0.67 -12.30 -5.75
C MET A 56 -0.28 -13.72 -6.18
N ILE A 57 0.59 -13.85 -7.19
CA ILE A 57 1.13 -15.14 -7.63
C ILE A 57 1.76 -15.89 -6.45
N MET A 58 2.56 -15.20 -5.63
CA MET A 58 3.27 -15.84 -4.50
C MET A 58 2.35 -16.34 -3.38
N LYS A 59 1.06 -15.99 -3.40
CA LYS A 59 0.03 -16.51 -2.48
C LYS A 59 -0.64 -17.79 -2.99
N LEU A 60 -0.43 -18.16 -4.25
CA LEU A 60 -0.88 -19.45 -4.77
C LEU A 60 -0.14 -20.59 -4.06
N ASP A 61 -0.73 -21.77 -4.12
CA ASP A 61 -0.11 -23.00 -3.63
C ASP A 61 0.98 -23.47 -4.59
N LEU A 62 2.12 -22.77 -4.57
CA LEU A 62 3.27 -23.02 -5.43
C LEU A 62 4.25 -23.98 -4.76
N SER A 63 4.75 -24.94 -5.53
CA SER A 63 5.91 -25.75 -5.14
C SER A 63 7.18 -24.90 -5.00
N ASP A 64 8.17 -25.40 -4.25
CA ASP A 64 9.43 -24.68 -4.04
C ASP A 64 10.17 -24.39 -5.36
N LYS A 65 10.12 -25.33 -6.30
CA LYS A 65 10.68 -25.15 -7.64
C LYS A 65 9.99 -24.01 -8.39
N GLN A 66 8.65 -24.01 -8.46
CA GLN A 66 7.90 -22.93 -9.10
C GLN A 66 8.20 -21.58 -8.44
N ARG A 67 8.31 -21.53 -7.10
CA ARG A 67 8.69 -20.30 -6.37
C ARG A 67 10.08 -19.79 -6.76
N ALA A 68 11.04 -20.69 -6.93
CA ALA A 68 12.38 -20.33 -7.38
C ALA A 68 12.36 -19.80 -8.83
N ASP A 69 11.68 -20.51 -9.72
CA ASP A 69 11.55 -20.13 -11.14
C ASP A 69 10.88 -18.76 -11.30
N ILE A 70 9.77 -18.53 -10.59
CA ILE A 70 9.06 -17.23 -10.59
C ILE A 70 9.95 -16.09 -10.08
N LYS A 71 10.76 -16.33 -9.04
CA LYS A 71 11.72 -15.32 -8.56
C LYS A 71 12.81 -15.03 -9.59
N ALA A 72 13.30 -16.06 -10.28
CA ALA A 72 14.31 -15.91 -11.33
C ALA A 72 13.75 -15.10 -12.52
N ILE A 73 12.53 -15.43 -12.98
CA ILE A 73 11.81 -14.69 -14.02
C ILE A 73 11.64 -13.21 -13.64
N ALA A 74 11.16 -12.95 -12.42
CA ALA A 74 10.98 -11.58 -11.92
C ALA A 74 12.31 -10.81 -11.88
N LYS A 75 13.39 -11.45 -11.43
CA LYS A 75 14.74 -10.84 -11.38
C LYS A 75 15.25 -10.51 -12.78
N LYS A 76 15.13 -11.44 -13.73
CA LYS A 76 15.54 -11.25 -15.14
C LYS A 76 14.78 -10.08 -15.79
N SER A 77 13.47 -10.00 -15.58
CA SER A 77 12.64 -8.89 -16.09
C SER A 77 13.08 -7.52 -15.53
N MET A 78 13.53 -7.47 -14.28
CA MET A 78 14.05 -6.24 -13.67
C MET A 78 15.44 -5.83 -14.17
N GLN A 79 16.31 -6.80 -14.47
CA GLN A 79 17.67 -6.52 -14.97
C GLN A 79 17.66 -5.83 -16.34
N ASN A 80 16.68 -6.14 -17.19
CA ASN A 80 16.55 -5.57 -18.52
C ASN A 80 15.82 -4.21 -18.55
N MET A 81 15.60 -3.58 -17.40
CA MET A 81 14.89 -2.32 -17.31
C MET A 81 15.87 -1.14 -17.50
N PRO A 82 15.62 -0.21 -18.44
CA PRO A 82 16.41 1.01 -18.57
C PRO A 82 16.44 1.76 -17.24
N ASN A 83 17.63 2.20 -16.84
CA ASN A 83 17.84 2.87 -15.56
C ASN A 83 18.17 4.36 -15.78
N PRO A 84 17.23 5.28 -15.55
CA PRO A 84 17.49 6.71 -15.73
C PRO A 84 18.62 7.26 -14.84
N HIS A 85 19.01 6.54 -13.77
CA HIS A 85 20.15 6.92 -12.94
C HIS A 85 21.48 6.84 -13.68
N ASP A 86 21.56 6.10 -14.79
CA ASP A 86 22.77 6.02 -15.62
C ASP A 86 23.08 7.36 -16.33
N ALA A 87 22.19 8.35 -16.24
CA ALA A 87 22.39 9.71 -16.71
C ALA A 87 23.15 10.61 -15.73
N PHE A 88 23.44 10.13 -14.53
CA PHE A 88 24.22 10.84 -13.52
C PHE A 88 25.66 10.31 -13.51
N THR A 89 26.61 11.22 -13.36
CA THR A 89 28.00 10.93 -12.97
C THR A 89 28.29 11.62 -11.65
N ASP A 90 29.48 11.42 -11.09
CA ASP A 90 29.89 12.11 -9.85
C ASP A 90 29.97 13.64 -10.01
N ALA A 91 30.06 14.15 -11.25
CA ALA A 91 30.27 15.56 -11.55
C ALA A 91 29.13 16.22 -12.35
N THR A 92 28.39 15.45 -13.15
CA THR A 92 27.45 16.01 -14.14
C THR A 92 26.16 15.22 -14.27
N PHE A 93 25.13 15.89 -14.77
CA PHE A 93 23.85 15.31 -15.13
C PHE A 93 23.57 15.51 -16.63
N ASP A 94 23.40 14.40 -17.35
CA ASP A 94 23.02 14.41 -18.76
C ASP A 94 21.48 14.38 -18.88
N LYS A 95 20.90 15.56 -19.12
CA LYS A 95 19.45 15.73 -19.26
C LYS A 95 18.87 14.92 -20.42
N GLU A 96 19.56 14.85 -21.56
CA GLU A 96 19.05 14.18 -22.76
C GLU A 96 19.03 12.67 -22.57
N LYS A 97 20.14 12.12 -22.03
CA LYS A 97 20.21 10.71 -21.66
C LYS A 97 19.16 10.34 -20.62
N PHE A 98 18.90 11.20 -19.64
CA PHE A 98 17.87 10.96 -18.64
C PHE A 98 16.48 10.86 -19.28
N VAL A 99 16.10 11.85 -20.11
CA VAL A 99 14.79 11.87 -20.77
C VAL A 99 14.62 10.64 -21.66
N LYS A 100 15.66 10.28 -22.43
CA LYS A 100 15.66 9.07 -23.27
C LYS A 100 15.41 7.80 -22.43
N LEU A 101 16.22 7.54 -21.41
CA LEU A 101 16.09 6.36 -20.56
C LEU A 101 14.76 6.34 -19.80
N ALA A 102 14.27 7.50 -19.37
CA ALA A 102 12.98 7.61 -18.70
C ALA A 102 11.80 7.28 -19.63
N ASN A 103 11.83 7.74 -20.88
CA ASN A 103 10.83 7.44 -21.88
C ASN A 103 10.89 5.96 -22.28
N GLU A 104 12.07 5.44 -22.63
CA GLU A 104 12.27 4.02 -22.93
C GLU A 104 11.73 3.13 -21.81
N ARG A 105 12.04 3.46 -20.54
CA ARG A 105 11.53 2.73 -19.38
C ARG A 105 10.00 2.76 -19.29
N ARG A 106 9.37 3.88 -19.60
CA ARG A 106 7.91 4.06 -19.58
C ARG A 106 7.24 3.29 -20.72
N ASP A 107 7.73 3.43 -21.94
CA ASP A 107 7.10 2.90 -23.15
C ASP A 107 7.15 1.38 -23.18
N SER A 108 8.30 0.80 -22.83
CA SER A 108 8.47 -0.66 -22.77
C SER A 108 7.91 -1.30 -21.49
N LYS A 109 7.31 -0.53 -20.56
CA LYS A 109 6.80 -1.06 -19.29
C LYS A 109 5.68 -2.08 -19.47
N ALA A 110 4.76 -1.81 -20.39
CA ALA A 110 3.63 -2.70 -20.64
C ALA A 110 4.11 -4.04 -21.23
N GLN A 111 5.00 -3.96 -22.23
CA GLN A 111 5.60 -5.12 -22.88
C GLN A 111 6.37 -6.00 -21.89
N ARG A 112 7.35 -5.44 -21.14
CA ARG A 112 8.09 -6.22 -20.13
C ARG A 112 7.19 -6.87 -19.09
N LYS A 113 6.11 -6.18 -18.71
CA LYS A 113 5.14 -6.72 -17.75
C LYS A 113 4.36 -7.88 -18.35
N ALA A 114 3.96 -7.79 -19.62
CA ALA A 114 3.27 -8.87 -20.32
C ALA A 114 4.17 -10.10 -20.47
N GLU A 115 5.41 -9.92 -20.95
CA GLU A 115 6.42 -10.99 -21.08
C GLU A 115 6.66 -11.70 -19.73
N MET A 116 6.84 -10.94 -18.64
CA MET A 116 6.99 -11.53 -17.31
C MET A 116 5.74 -12.31 -16.87
N ILE A 117 4.53 -11.80 -17.18
CA ILE A 117 3.28 -12.50 -16.84
C ILE A 117 3.17 -13.79 -17.64
N GLU A 118 3.52 -13.77 -18.93
CA GLU A 118 3.51 -14.94 -19.81
C GLU A 118 4.47 -16.03 -19.30
N GLU A 119 5.73 -15.68 -19.03
CA GLU A 119 6.73 -16.62 -18.50
C GLU A 119 6.24 -17.24 -17.17
N ILE A 120 5.68 -16.43 -16.26
CA ILE A 120 5.13 -16.94 -14.99
C ILE A 120 3.92 -17.83 -15.21
N TYR A 121 3.00 -17.45 -16.10
CA TYR A 121 1.78 -18.19 -16.37
C TYR A 121 2.09 -19.57 -16.95
N ALA A 122 3.17 -19.72 -17.72
CA ALA A 122 3.63 -21.00 -18.24
C ALA A 122 4.10 -21.97 -17.13
N VAL A 123 4.63 -21.47 -16.02
CA VAL A 123 5.10 -22.26 -14.87
C VAL A 123 3.96 -22.79 -14.00
N LEU A 124 2.77 -22.19 -14.08
CA LEU A 124 1.61 -22.57 -13.28
C LEU A 124 0.87 -23.78 -13.88
N ASP A 125 0.39 -24.65 -13.01
CA ASP A 125 -0.53 -25.72 -13.39
C ASP A 125 -1.97 -25.20 -13.62
N SER A 126 -2.85 -26.08 -14.09
CA SER A 126 -4.22 -25.73 -14.42
C SER A 126 -5.07 -25.31 -13.21
N SER A 127 -4.80 -25.84 -12.01
CA SER A 127 -5.49 -25.46 -10.78
C SER A 127 -5.04 -24.07 -10.33
N GLN A 128 -3.73 -23.85 -10.25
CA GLN A 128 -3.12 -22.57 -9.89
C GLN A 128 -3.57 -21.43 -10.83
N LYS A 129 -3.73 -21.72 -12.12
CA LYS A 129 -4.26 -20.77 -13.12
C LYS A 129 -5.71 -20.36 -12.84
N LYS A 130 -6.56 -21.31 -12.41
CA LYS A 130 -7.94 -21.03 -12.01
C LYS A 130 -7.98 -20.19 -10.74
N ASP A 131 -7.16 -20.51 -9.75
CA ASP A 131 -7.07 -19.74 -8.51
C ASP A 131 -6.62 -18.32 -8.78
N LEU A 132 -5.60 -18.14 -9.63
CA LEU A 132 -5.14 -16.82 -10.06
C LEU A 132 -6.25 -16.00 -10.72
N LYS A 133 -7.03 -16.61 -11.61
CA LYS A 133 -8.18 -15.94 -12.26
C LYS A 133 -9.21 -15.47 -11.24
N THR A 134 -9.55 -16.33 -10.29
CA THR A 134 -10.48 -16.01 -9.19
C THR A 134 -9.97 -14.84 -8.35
N MET A 135 -8.69 -14.84 -7.98
CA MET A 135 -8.06 -13.74 -7.23
C MET A 135 -8.10 -12.41 -7.99
N LEU A 136 -7.88 -12.44 -9.31
CA LEU A 136 -7.98 -11.27 -10.18
C LEU A 136 -9.42 -10.72 -10.23
N ASP A 137 -10.41 -11.58 -10.43
CA ASP A 137 -11.81 -11.19 -10.52
C ASP A 137 -12.31 -10.59 -9.19
N MET A 138 -11.97 -11.22 -8.06
CA MET A 138 -12.29 -10.71 -6.73
C MET A 138 -11.71 -9.32 -6.50
N LYS A 139 -10.45 -9.11 -6.92
CA LYS A 139 -9.79 -7.82 -6.79
C LYS A 139 -10.45 -6.74 -7.65
N ASP A 140 -10.84 -7.07 -8.88
CA ASP A 140 -11.53 -6.12 -9.75
C ASP A 140 -12.92 -5.76 -9.20
N MET A 141 -13.65 -6.74 -8.64
CA MET A 141 -14.91 -6.49 -7.94
C MET A 141 -14.71 -5.57 -6.72
N MET A 142 -13.72 -5.84 -5.87
CA MET A 142 -13.42 -5.00 -4.71
C MET A 142 -13.04 -3.57 -5.12
N LYS A 143 -12.21 -3.43 -6.16
CA LYS A 143 -11.80 -2.13 -6.69
C LYS A 143 -13.00 -1.34 -7.20
N LYS A 144 -13.90 -1.97 -7.98
CA LYS A 144 -15.15 -1.36 -8.43
C LYS A 144 -16.01 -0.93 -7.24
N LYS A 145 -16.19 -1.79 -6.23
CA LYS A 145 -16.96 -1.47 -5.02
C LYS A 145 -16.38 -0.27 -4.25
N MET A 146 -15.05 -0.19 -4.10
CA MET A 146 -14.39 0.96 -3.47
C MET A 146 -14.57 2.24 -4.28
N MET A 147 -14.46 2.19 -5.61
CA MET A 147 -14.68 3.34 -6.48
C MET A 147 -16.11 3.87 -6.40
N LEU A 148 -17.10 2.97 -6.34
CA LEU A 148 -18.51 3.34 -6.18
C LEU A 148 -18.78 3.97 -4.80
N ASN A 149 -18.19 3.42 -3.73
CA ASN A 149 -18.41 3.92 -2.36
C ASN A 149 -17.69 5.26 -2.09
N SER A 150 -16.58 5.52 -2.79
CA SER A 150 -15.83 6.79 -2.67
C SER A 150 -16.58 7.98 -3.29
N ASN A 151 -17.56 7.72 -4.15
CA ASN A 151 -18.37 8.75 -4.78
C ASN A 151 -19.51 9.27 -3.88
N CYS A 152 -19.83 8.56 -2.79
CA CYS A 152 -20.89 8.95 -1.83
C CYS A 152 -20.41 9.89 -0.71
N ASN A 153 -19.18 10.40 -0.74
CA ASN A 153 -18.62 11.18 0.38
C ASN A 153 -18.16 12.61 0.04
N MET A 154 -18.33 13.09 -1.20
CA MET A 154 -18.04 14.49 -1.55
C MET A 154 -19.26 15.42 -1.54
N GLN A 155 -20.49 14.90 -1.63
CA GLN A 155 -21.70 15.72 -1.66
C GLN A 155 -22.32 16.01 -0.27
N ASN A 156 -21.88 15.33 0.79
CA ASN A 156 -22.47 15.44 2.13
C ASN A 156 -21.63 16.21 3.17
N CYS A 157 -20.58 16.91 2.76
CA CYS A 157 -19.75 17.72 3.67
C CYS A 157 -20.18 19.19 3.81
N ASN A 158 -21.22 19.64 3.10
CA ASN A 158 -21.63 21.05 3.09
C ASN A 158 -22.61 21.48 4.19
N ASN A 159 -23.11 20.56 5.04
CA ASN A 159 -24.09 20.90 6.09
C ASN A 159 -23.54 20.82 7.52
N ARG A 160 -22.25 21.05 7.72
CA ARG A 160 -21.69 21.35 9.05
C ARG A 160 -20.89 22.65 9.01
N ARG A 161 -21.60 23.76 8.99
CA ARG A 161 -21.12 25.03 9.53
C ARG A 161 -22.09 25.49 10.59
#